data_AF-A0A7S2EWS2-F1
#
_entry.id   AF-A0A7S2EWS2-F1
#
_cell.length_a   1.000
_cell.length_b   1.000
_cell.length_c   1.000
_cell.angle_alpha   90.00
_cell.angle_beta   90.00
_cell.angle_gamma   90.00
#
_symmetry.space_group_name_H-M   'P 1'
#
loop_
_entity.id
_entity.type
_entity.pdbx_description
1 polymer ?
#
loop_
_entity_poly.entity_id
_entity_poly.type
_entity_poly.pdbx_seq_one_letter_code
_entity_poly.pdbx_strand_id
1 'polypeptide(L)'
;RNWTDALKETTGNGKTSLHLACENGASLEVVSLLLSSWPDALRQKNIHGLTPLRSACDNRASLEIVSLLLSSWTDASKEKDIYSKTPLHSACDNGASLELVSLLLKSWPGALKEKTTFGATPLHLACRRRACLELVSLILGSWGDAVKEKDSFGATPLHLACENGASLEVVSLILANWPGASKEKNHFGELPINKACKNKAPFQIILLLLDKWLEDTEHRNIHDVESLKFNASEDVKKLLSHVSSLFIDEVNNNIPSIEIKNFFVSINWSKGLFMVINKYSSTTKTLDLHINVMADFLSVIGKCCSLTTMWQVVINEQELLKGA
;
A
#
# COMPACT_ATOMS: atom_id res chain seq x y z
N ARG A 1 -54.11 -1.07 10.67
CA ARG A 1 -52.73 -1.38 11.12
C ARG A 1 -52.14 -0.10 11.65
N ASN A 2 -51.59 -0.10 12.86
CA ASN A 2 -50.95 1.09 13.43
C ASN A 2 -49.67 1.37 12.63
N TRP A 3 -49.45 2.61 12.18
CA TRP A 3 -48.30 2.93 11.32
C TRP A 3 -46.96 2.67 12.02
N THR A 4 -46.96 2.69 13.36
CA THR A 4 -45.80 2.32 14.20
C THR A 4 -45.42 0.84 14.09
N ASP A 5 -46.36 -0.05 13.80
CA ASP A 5 -46.07 -1.47 13.62
C ASP A 5 -45.45 -1.72 12.24
N ALA A 6 -45.88 -0.96 11.23
CA ALA A 6 -45.28 -0.99 9.89
C ALA A 6 -43.82 -0.54 9.90
N LEU A 7 -43.41 0.35 10.82
CA LEU A 7 -42.01 0.76 10.96
C LEU A 7 -41.09 -0.37 11.44
N LYS A 8 -41.63 -1.35 12.17
CA LYS A 8 -40.89 -2.51 12.69
C LYS A 8 -40.80 -3.66 11.69
N GLU A 9 -41.57 -3.60 10.61
CA GLU A 9 -41.46 -4.56 9.52
C GLU A 9 -40.08 -4.44 8.87
N THR A 10 -39.49 -5.60 8.55
CA THR A 10 -38.19 -5.67 7.89
C THR A 10 -38.33 -6.28 6.50
N THR A 11 -37.43 -5.89 5.60
CA THR A 11 -37.30 -6.59 4.32
C THR A 11 -36.87 -8.05 4.51
N GLY A 12 -36.89 -8.85 3.43
CA GLY A 12 -36.38 -10.22 3.46
C GLY A 12 -34.92 -10.36 3.91
N ASN A 13 -34.15 -9.25 3.85
CA ASN A 13 -32.77 -9.19 4.34
C ASN A 13 -32.66 -8.62 5.77
N GLY A 14 -33.77 -8.52 6.50
CA GLY A 14 -33.81 -7.98 7.86
C GLY A 14 -33.54 -6.47 7.95
N LYS A 15 -33.62 -5.72 6.84
CA LYS A 15 -33.41 -4.26 6.84
C LYS A 15 -34.67 -3.57 7.34
N THR A 16 -34.54 -2.72 8.36
CA THR A 16 -35.61 -1.81 8.81
C THR A 16 -35.75 -0.62 7.86
N SER A 17 -36.83 0.15 8.02
CA SER A 17 -37.02 1.44 7.34
C SER A 17 -35.83 2.39 7.51
N LEU A 18 -35.22 2.44 8.70
CA LEU A 18 -34.03 3.26 8.97
C LEU A 18 -32.79 2.79 8.20
N HIS A 19 -32.58 1.48 8.04
CA HIS A 19 -31.50 0.96 7.19
C HIS A 19 -31.67 1.43 5.75
N LEU A 20 -32.89 1.31 5.21
CA LEU A 20 -33.19 1.69 3.84
C LEU A 20 -33.04 3.19 3.62
N ALA A 21 -33.43 4.02 4.59
CA ALA A 21 -33.23 5.46 4.54
C ALA A 21 -31.73 5.83 4.48
N CYS A 22 -30.91 5.16 5.30
CA CYS A 22 -29.45 5.36 5.32
C CYS A 22 -28.77 4.86 4.05
N GLU A 23 -29.23 3.73 3.50
CA GLU A 23 -28.67 3.11 2.29
C GLU A 23 -29.00 3.89 1.02
N ASN A 24 -30.19 4.46 0.91
CA ASN A 24 -30.63 5.19 -0.29
C ASN A 24 -30.38 6.69 -0.21
N GLY A 25 -29.66 7.18 0.81
CA GLY A 25 -29.35 8.61 0.96
C GLY A 25 -30.58 9.49 1.16
N ALA A 26 -31.54 9.07 1.99
CA ALA A 26 -32.70 9.87 2.34
C ALA A 26 -32.32 11.19 3.03
N SER A 27 -33.22 12.18 3.05
CA SER A 27 -32.94 13.46 3.71
C SER A 27 -32.82 13.32 5.23
N LEU A 28 -32.14 14.30 5.85
CA LEU A 28 -31.99 14.37 7.31
C LEU A 28 -33.35 14.40 8.02
N GLU A 29 -34.37 15.04 7.45
CA GLU A 29 -35.71 15.09 8.07
C GLU A 29 -36.36 13.71 8.11
N VAL A 30 -36.23 12.92 7.03
CA VAL A 30 -36.77 11.55 6.98
C VAL A 30 -36.11 10.68 8.02
N VAL A 31 -34.78 10.72 8.11
CA VAL A 31 -34.02 9.97 9.12
C VAL A 31 -34.42 10.40 10.53
N SER A 32 -34.54 11.71 10.78
CA SER A 32 -34.94 12.26 12.08
C SER A 32 -36.36 11.85 12.48
N LEU A 33 -37.29 11.84 11.53
CA LEU A 33 -38.67 11.39 11.75
C LEU A 33 -38.73 9.90 12.09
N LEU A 34 -37.97 9.07 11.37
CA LEU A 34 -37.90 7.63 11.65
C LEU A 34 -37.32 7.36 13.03
N LEU A 35 -36.27 8.08 13.42
CA LEU A 35 -35.66 7.98 14.76
C LEU A 35 -36.61 8.44 15.87
N SER A 36 -37.33 9.55 15.65
CA SER A 36 -38.30 10.07 16.62
C SER A 36 -39.48 9.12 16.82
N SER A 37 -39.86 8.39 15.76
CA SER A 37 -40.96 7.44 15.79
C SER A 37 -40.57 6.08 16.37
N TRP A 38 -39.35 5.62 16.11
CA TRP A 38 -38.82 4.35 16.62
C TRP A 38 -37.32 4.43 16.92
N PRO A 39 -36.93 4.89 18.13
CA PRO A 39 -35.53 5.05 18.51
C PRO A 39 -34.73 3.74 18.51
N ASP A 40 -35.36 2.61 18.88
CA ASP A 40 -34.69 1.30 18.92
C ASP A 40 -34.28 0.78 17.54
N ALA A 41 -34.77 1.40 16.45
CA ALA A 41 -34.32 1.13 15.09
C ALA A 41 -32.80 1.25 14.94
N LEU A 42 -32.17 2.16 15.71
CA LEU A 42 -30.71 2.38 15.73
C LEU A 42 -29.92 1.10 16.03
N ARG A 43 -30.46 0.24 16.91
CA ARG A 43 -29.79 -0.96 17.42
C ARG A 43 -30.11 -2.21 16.62
N GLN A 44 -31.06 -2.13 15.69
CA GLN A 44 -31.44 -3.27 14.88
C GLN A 44 -30.32 -3.64 13.93
N LYS A 45 -30.10 -4.94 13.78
CA LYS A 45 -29.14 -5.49 12.83
C LYS A 45 -29.87 -6.24 11.73
N ASN A 46 -29.44 -6.04 10.49
CA ASN A 46 -29.91 -6.86 9.38
C ASN A 46 -29.27 -8.28 9.42
N ILE A 47 -29.59 -9.13 8.45
CA ILE A 47 -29.07 -10.52 8.41
C ILE A 47 -27.54 -10.61 8.32
N HIS A 48 -26.87 -9.54 7.89
CA HIS A 48 -25.41 -9.45 7.81
C HIS A 48 -24.80 -8.81 9.07
N GLY A 49 -25.60 -8.55 10.10
CA GLY A 49 -25.15 -7.90 11.33
C GLY A 49 -24.92 -6.39 11.19
N LEU A 50 -25.32 -5.77 10.07
CA LEU A 50 -25.12 -4.34 9.85
C LEU A 50 -26.18 -3.55 10.60
N THR A 51 -25.76 -2.50 11.29
CA THR A 51 -26.63 -1.47 11.88
C THR A 51 -27.00 -0.40 10.84
N PRO A 52 -27.98 0.48 11.12
CA PRO A 52 -28.28 1.60 10.23
C PRO A 52 -27.09 2.56 10.03
N LEU A 53 -26.29 2.81 11.08
CA LEU A 53 -25.04 3.57 10.97
C LEU A 53 -24.10 2.92 9.95
N ARG A 54 -23.99 1.58 10.00
CA ARG A 54 -23.15 0.86 9.04
C ARG A 54 -23.68 0.98 7.61
N SER A 55 -24.99 0.84 7.41
CA SER A 55 -25.62 1.11 6.09
C SER A 55 -25.35 2.52 5.59
N ALA A 56 -25.36 3.54 6.46
CA ALA A 56 -25.03 4.91 6.11
C ALA A 56 -23.56 5.05 5.66
N CYS A 57 -22.62 4.44 6.39
CA CYS A 57 -21.19 4.48 6.06
C CYS A 57 -20.87 3.75 4.75
N ASP A 58 -21.49 2.57 4.52
CA ASP A 58 -21.23 1.75 3.33
C ASP A 58 -21.74 2.39 2.05
N ASN A 59 -22.84 3.16 2.13
CA ASN A 59 -23.50 3.75 0.98
C ASN A 59 -23.27 5.27 0.84
N ARG A 60 -22.25 5.80 1.52
CA ARG A 60 -21.83 7.21 1.41
C ARG A 60 -22.97 8.20 1.71
N ALA A 61 -23.80 7.91 2.72
CA ALA A 61 -24.80 8.85 3.21
C ALA A 61 -24.14 10.17 3.67
N SER A 62 -24.94 11.24 3.78
CA SER A 62 -24.41 12.54 4.21
C SER A 62 -23.77 12.47 5.60
N LEU A 63 -22.72 13.26 5.82
CA LEU A 63 -22.04 13.33 7.12
C LEU A 63 -22.97 13.80 8.25
N GLU A 64 -24.00 14.59 7.92
CA GLU A 64 -25.05 15.02 8.85
C GLU A 64 -25.85 13.82 9.38
N ILE A 65 -26.24 12.89 8.50
CA ILE A 65 -26.93 11.66 8.90
C ILE A 65 -26.03 10.80 9.77
N VAL A 66 -24.77 10.61 9.38
CA VAL A 66 -23.81 9.84 10.20
C VAL A 66 -23.63 10.49 11.57
N SER A 67 -23.52 11.82 11.62
CA SER A 67 -23.39 12.58 12.87
C SER A 67 -24.63 12.43 13.75
N LEU A 68 -25.83 12.51 13.18
CA LEU A 68 -27.10 12.32 13.88
C LEU A 68 -27.19 10.90 14.48
N LEU A 69 -26.82 9.88 13.71
CA LEU A 69 -26.83 8.49 14.18
C LEU A 69 -25.83 8.28 15.32
N LEU A 70 -24.62 8.82 15.20
CA LEU A 70 -23.59 8.75 16.24
C LEU A 70 -23.96 9.55 17.50
N SER A 71 -24.58 10.73 17.36
CA SER A 71 -25.05 11.50 18.52
C SER A 71 -26.20 10.83 19.24
N SER A 72 -27.04 10.08 18.50
CA SER A 72 -28.18 9.35 19.07
C SER A 72 -27.75 8.04 19.73
N TRP A 73 -26.70 7.38 19.21
CA TRP A 73 -26.12 6.19 19.80
C TRP A 73 -24.62 6.10 19.52
N THR A 74 -23.81 6.55 20.48
CA THR A 74 -22.35 6.63 20.34
C THR A 74 -21.69 5.26 20.18
N ASP A 75 -22.21 4.22 20.85
CA ASP A 75 -21.66 2.86 20.73
C ASP A 75 -21.92 2.21 19.37
N ALA A 76 -22.74 2.81 18.51
CA ALA A 76 -22.92 2.35 17.13
C ALA A 76 -21.60 2.26 16.36
N SER A 77 -20.61 3.11 16.67
CA SER A 77 -19.28 3.04 16.05
C SER A 77 -18.46 1.82 16.48
N LYS A 78 -18.84 1.16 17.59
CA LYS A 78 -18.21 -0.06 18.12
C LYS A 78 -18.85 -1.34 17.59
N GLU A 79 -20.05 -1.23 17.04
CA GLU A 79 -20.79 -2.39 16.54
C GLU A 79 -20.06 -3.08 15.41
N LYS A 80 -20.14 -4.40 15.43
CA LYS A 80 -19.49 -5.29 14.49
C LYS A 80 -20.52 -6.07 13.69
N ASP A 81 -20.22 -6.24 12.41
CA ASP A 81 -20.95 -7.12 11.50
C ASP A 81 -20.52 -8.59 11.69
N ILE A 82 -21.08 -9.49 10.87
CA ILE A 82 -20.75 -10.93 10.92
C ILE A 82 -19.26 -11.25 10.63
N TYR A 83 -18.53 -10.32 10.01
CA TYR A 83 -17.09 -10.44 9.74
C TYR A 83 -16.25 -9.65 10.76
N SER A 84 -16.84 -9.30 11.89
CA SER A 84 -16.23 -8.47 12.92
C SER A 84 -15.77 -7.08 12.41
N LYS A 85 -16.28 -6.59 11.28
CA LYS A 85 -15.94 -5.26 10.77
C LYS A 85 -16.74 -4.19 11.51
N THR A 86 -16.02 -3.23 12.07
CA THR A 86 -16.57 -1.96 12.58
C THR A 86 -16.88 -0.98 11.44
N PRO A 87 -17.71 0.06 11.63
CA PRO A 87 -17.92 1.10 10.61
C PRO A 87 -16.63 1.69 10.04
N LEU A 88 -15.59 1.84 10.87
CA LEU A 88 -14.27 2.32 10.42
C LEU A 88 -13.61 1.36 9.41
N HIS A 89 -13.70 0.05 9.64
CA HIS A 89 -13.19 -0.94 8.69
C HIS A 89 -13.81 -0.76 7.31
N SER A 90 -15.13 -0.60 7.25
CA SER A 90 -15.84 -0.38 5.99
C SER A 90 -15.50 0.94 5.33
N ALA A 91 -15.41 2.02 6.10
CA ALA A 91 -15.03 3.32 5.58
C ALA A 91 -13.64 3.26 4.92
N CYS A 92 -12.71 2.54 5.53
CA CYS A 92 -11.38 2.31 4.96
C CYS A 92 -11.41 1.39 3.73
N ASP A 93 -12.17 0.30 3.79
CA ASP A 93 -12.31 -0.68 2.71
C ASP A 93 -12.95 -0.08 1.45
N ASN A 94 -13.89 0.85 1.62
CA ASN A 94 -14.63 1.47 0.51
C ASN A 94 -13.98 2.77 -0.01
N GLY A 95 -12.87 3.23 0.58
CA GLY A 95 -12.28 4.53 0.24
C GLY A 95 -13.27 5.68 0.48
N ALA A 96 -13.82 5.73 1.70
CA ALA A 96 -14.69 6.82 2.14
C ALA A 96 -13.93 8.15 2.24
N SER A 97 -14.67 9.26 2.37
CA SER A 97 -14.06 10.57 2.59
C SER A 97 -13.29 10.60 3.92
N LEU A 98 -12.22 11.40 3.95
CA LEU A 98 -11.40 11.61 5.16
C LEU A 98 -12.24 12.17 6.32
N GLU A 99 -13.27 12.96 5.99
CA GLU A 99 -14.20 13.54 6.96
C GLU A 99 -15.02 12.46 7.67
N LEU A 100 -15.53 11.46 6.92
CA LEU A 100 -16.25 10.33 7.51
C LEU A 100 -15.32 9.51 8.42
N VAL A 101 -14.11 9.23 7.94
CA VAL A 101 -13.10 8.49 8.73
C VAL A 101 -12.75 9.26 9.99
N SER A 102 -12.52 10.57 9.89
CA SER A 102 -12.23 11.44 11.04
C SER A 102 -13.39 11.50 12.03
N LEU A 103 -14.63 11.55 11.57
CA LEU A 103 -15.82 11.52 12.42
C LEU A 103 -15.92 10.20 13.21
N LEU A 104 -15.69 9.07 12.54
CA LEU A 104 -15.68 7.75 13.17
C LEU A 104 -14.54 7.61 14.19
N LEU A 105 -13.34 8.11 13.86
CA LEU A 105 -12.20 8.13 14.77
C LEU A 105 -12.42 9.03 15.98
N LYS A 106 -13.09 10.18 15.79
CA LYS A 106 -13.48 11.05 16.90
C LYS A 106 -14.47 10.37 17.85
N SER A 107 -15.40 9.57 17.30
CA SER A 107 -16.35 8.78 18.11
C SER A 107 -15.64 7.67 18.87
N TRP A 108 -14.73 6.94 18.21
CA TRP A 108 -13.99 5.86 18.85
C TRP A 108 -12.58 5.66 18.22
N PRO A 109 -11.54 6.24 18.84
CA PRO A 109 -10.16 6.10 18.35
C PRO A 109 -9.64 4.65 18.40
N GLY A 110 -10.12 3.86 19.38
CA GLY A 110 -9.75 2.46 19.56
C GLY A 110 -10.11 1.57 18.38
N ALA A 111 -11.03 2.01 17.51
CA ALA A 111 -11.43 1.30 16.29
C ALA A 111 -10.23 1.00 15.36
N LEU A 112 -9.15 1.79 15.42
CA LEU A 112 -7.93 1.58 14.63
C LEU A 112 -7.26 0.24 14.94
N LYS A 113 -7.35 -0.25 16.17
CA LYS A 113 -6.68 -1.47 16.64
C LYS A 113 -7.56 -2.71 16.54
N GLU A 114 -8.82 -2.53 16.20
CA GLU A 114 -9.74 -3.64 16.02
C GLU A 114 -9.35 -4.48 14.81
N LYS A 115 -9.63 -5.77 14.90
CA LYS A 115 -9.37 -6.74 13.84
C LYS A 115 -10.68 -7.37 13.37
N THR A 116 -10.79 -7.55 12.06
CA THR A 116 -11.85 -8.36 11.45
C THR A 116 -11.66 -9.84 11.75
N THR A 117 -12.60 -10.69 11.34
CA THR A 117 -12.48 -12.16 11.42
C THR A 117 -11.24 -12.70 10.71
N PHE A 118 -10.69 -11.95 9.76
CA PHE A 118 -9.46 -12.29 9.02
C PHE A 118 -8.21 -11.60 9.58
N GLY A 119 -8.27 -11.07 10.80
CA GLY A 119 -7.13 -10.39 11.44
C GLY A 119 -6.78 -9.03 10.83
N ALA A 120 -7.45 -8.61 9.76
CA ALA A 120 -7.18 -7.34 9.10
C ALA A 120 -7.60 -6.14 9.97
N THR A 121 -6.73 -5.15 10.07
CA THR A 121 -7.00 -3.83 10.69
C THR A 121 -7.59 -2.86 9.66
N PRO A 122 -8.08 -1.68 10.06
CA PRO A 122 -8.51 -0.65 9.11
C PRO A 122 -7.44 -0.26 8.09
N LEU A 123 -6.15 -0.24 8.47
CA LEU A 123 -5.06 0.04 7.54
C LEU A 123 -4.92 -1.02 6.45
N HIS A 124 -5.07 -2.32 6.80
CA HIS A 124 -5.07 -3.40 5.81
C HIS A 124 -6.15 -3.17 4.75
N LEU A 125 -7.36 -2.81 5.19
CA LEU A 125 -8.49 -2.56 4.30
C LEU A 125 -8.30 -1.29 3.45
N ALA A 126 -7.72 -0.22 4.03
CA ALA A 126 -7.33 0.97 3.27
C ALA A 126 -6.33 0.63 2.15
N CYS A 127 -5.40 -0.30 2.40
CA CYS A 127 -4.44 -0.76 1.39
C CYS A 127 -5.04 -1.72 0.33
N ARG A 128 -6.24 -2.26 0.57
CA ARG A 128 -6.86 -3.31 -0.27
C ARG A 128 -7.56 -2.79 -1.52
N ARG A 129 -8.10 -1.57 -1.52
CA ARG A 129 -8.84 -1.02 -2.68
C ARG A 129 -8.19 0.25 -3.23
N ARG A 130 -7.05 0.10 -3.91
CA ARG A 130 -6.26 1.22 -4.48
C ARG A 130 -6.02 2.32 -3.44
N ALA A 131 -5.10 2.01 -2.53
CA ALA A 131 -4.80 2.82 -1.36
C ALA A 131 -4.75 4.34 -1.66
N CYS A 132 -5.58 5.09 -0.96
CA CYS A 132 -5.60 6.56 -1.00
C CYS A 132 -4.51 7.08 -0.05
N LEU A 133 -3.62 7.93 -0.57
CA LEU A 133 -2.48 8.46 0.18
C LEU A 133 -2.92 9.20 1.43
N GLU A 134 -3.94 10.05 1.32
CA GLU A 134 -4.42 10.85 2.45
C GLU A 134 -5.04 9.98 3.54
N LEU A 135 -5.76 8.92 3.16
CA LEU A 135 -6.37 7.99 4.12
C LEU A 135 -5.30 7.17 4.86
N VAL A 136 -4.31 6.65 4.13
CA VAL A 136 -3.17 5.95 4.74
C VAL A 136 -2.42 6.89 5.68
N SER A 137 -2.15 8.12 5.25
CA SER A 137 -1.49 9.14 6.07
C SER A 137 -2.27 9.46 7.35
N LEU A 138 -3.59 9.63 7.26
CA LEU A 138 -4.46 9.87 8.42
C LEU A 138 -4.40 8.73 9.44
N ILE A 139 -4.47 7.48 8.96
CA ILE A 139 -4.40 6.28 9.81
C ILE A 139 -3.03 6.18 10.49
N LEU A 140 -1.94 6.37 9.73
CA LEU A 140 -0.58 6.29 10.25
C LEU A 140 -0.23 7.43 11.20
N GLY A 141 -0.75 8.64 10.95
CA GLY A 141 -0.63 9.76 11.88
C GLY A 141 -1.35 9.51 13.21
N SER A 142 -2.42 8.70 13.19
CA SER A 142 -3.18 8.34 14.39
C SER A 142 -2.61 7.11 15.11
N TRP A 143 -2.09 6.14 14.37
CA TRP A 143 -1.49 4.91 14.88
C TRP A 143 -0.38 4.40 13.95
N GLY A 144 0.85 4.88 14.15
CA GLY A 144 1.99 4.55 13.29
C GLY A 144 2.37 3.06 13.29
N ASP A 145 2.21 2.37 14.42
CA ASP A 145 2.49 0.93 14.52
C ASP A 145 1.54 0.05 13.70
N ALA A 146 0.46 0.60 13.15
CA ALA A 146 -0.47 -0.13 12.28
C ALA A 146 0.25 -0.80 11.08
N VAL A 147 1.37 -0.24 10.60
CA VAL A 147 2.16 -0.82 9.49
C VAL A 147 2.77 -2.18 9.83
N LYS A 148 2.93 -2.49 11.12
CA LYS A 148 3.56 -3.73 11.62
C LYS A 148 2.56 -4.86 11.82
N GLU A 149 1.28 -4.55 11.84
CA GLU A 149 0.24 -5.53 12.06
C GLU A 149 0.20 -6.55 10.93
N LYS A 150 -0.12 -7.79 11.29
CA LYS A 150 -0.32 -8.90 10.36
C LYS A 150 -1.76 -9.36 10.43
N ASP A 151 -2.34 -9.62 9.26
CA ASP A 151 -3.62 -10.29 9.14
C ASP A 151 -3.50 -11.81 9.38
N SER A 152 -4.60 -12.56 9.27
CA SER A 152 -4.61 -14.01 9.47
C SER A 152 -3.79 -14.79 8.43
N PHE A 153 -3.40 -14.17 7.32
CA PHE A 153 -2.49 -14.74 6.32
C PHE A 153 -1.03 -14.34 6.56
N GLY A 154 -0.74 -13.64 7.65
CA GLY A 154 0.59 -13.11 7.95
C GLY A 154 0.96 -11.92 7.06
N ALA A 155 0.03 -11.40 6.26
CA ALA A 155 0.28 -10.29 5.36
C ALA A 155 0.25 -8.97 6.14
N THR A 156 1.24 -8.12 5.89
CA THR A 156 1.27 -6.73 6.39
C THR A 156 0.48 -5.80 5.46
N PRO A 157 0.16 -4.56 5.87
CA PRO A 157 -0.46 -3.59 4.97
C PRO A 157 0.34 -3.34 3.69
N LEU A 158 1.68 -3.45 3.73
CA LEU A 158 2.52 -3.32 2.55
C LEU A 158 2.28 -4.44 1.52
N HIS A 159 2.05 -5.67 1.98
CA HIS A 159 1.69 -6.79 1.08
C HIS A 159 0.41 -6.46 0.31
N LEU A 160 -0.62 -6.00 1.02
CA LEU A 160 -1.91 -5.66 0.41
C LEU A 160 -1.80 -4.45 -0.51
N ALA A 161 -1.00 -3.44 -0.14
CA ALA A 161 -0.73 -2.28 -0.99
C ALA A 161 -0.08 -2.71 -2.32
N CYS A 162 0.94 -3.57 -2.26
CA CYS A 162 1.60 -4.13 -3.44
C CYS A 162 0.67 -5.02 -4.28
N GLU A 163 -0.11 -5.88 -3.62
CA GLU A 163 -1.06 -6.80 -4.27
C GLU A 163 -2.19 -6.07 -4.99
N ASN A 164 -2.62 -4.92 -4.48
CA ASN A 164 -3.76 -4.17 -5.03
C ASN A 164 -3.34 -2.91 -5.82
N GLY A 165 -2.05 -2.79 -6.16
CA GLY A 165 -1.54 -1.76 -7.06
C GLY A 165 -1.59 -0.35 -6.48
N ALA A 166 -1.21 -0.19 -5.21
CA ALA A 166 -1.04 1.11 -4.58
C ALA A 166 0.00 1.98 -5.31
N SER A 167 -0.11 3.30 -5.17
CA SER A 167 0.81 4.24 -5.80
C SER A 167 2.21 4.20 -5.15
N LEU A 168 3.21 4.76 -5.84
CA LEU A 168 4.58 4.85 -5.33
C LEU A 168 4.63 5.64 -4.02
N GLU A 169 3.81 6.68 -3.89
CA GLU A 169 3.72 7.54 -2.71
C GLU A 169 3.22 6.76 -1.50
N VAL A 170 2.20 5.91 -1.66
CA VAL A 170 1.69 5.06 -0.57
C VAL A 170 2.73 4.05 -0.12
N VAL A 171 3.35 3.35 -1.08
CA VAL A 171 4.41 2.38 -0.77
C VAL A 171 5.57 3.06 -0.05
N SER A 172 5.98 4.23 -0.53
CA SER A 172 7.05 5.04 0.10
C SER A 172 6.67 5.48 1.50
N LEU A 173 5.42 5.89 1.73
CA LEU A 173 4.93 6.30 3.05
C LEU A 173 4.93 5.15 4.05
N ILE A 174 4.50 3.96 3.65
CA ILE A 174 4.52 2.76 4.50
C ILE A 174 5.97 2.39 4.84
N LEU A 175 6.86 2.37 3.84
CA LEU A 175 8.28 2.08 4.05
C LEU A 175 9.01 3.14 4.87
N ALA A 176 8.61 4.42 4.78
CA ALA A 176 9.16 5.48 5.61
C ALA A 176 8.80 5.30 7.10
N ASN A 177 7.59 4.79 7.39
CA ASN A 177 7.18 4.48 8.77
C ASN A 177 7.82 3.18 9.28
N TRP A 178 8.00 2.18 8.41
CA TRP A 178 8.70 0.96 8.76
C TRP A 178 9.39 0.31 7.55
N PRO A 179 10.71 0.53 7.37
CA PRO A 179 11.47 -0.05 6.27
C PRO A 179 11.51 -1.57 6.31
N GLY A 180 11.44 -2.17 7.50
CA GLY A 180 11.42 -3.62 7.70
C GLY A 180 10.22 -4.31 7.06
N ALA A 181 9.14 -3.58 6.76
CA ALA A 181 7.96 -4.12 6.10
C ALA A 181 8.28 -4.81 4.76
N SER A 182 9.31 -4.36 4.02
CA SER A 182 9.73 -4.94 2.74
C SER A 182 10.27 -6.37 2.85
N LYS A 183 10.62 -6.79 4.07
CA LYS A 183 11.32 -8.05 4.37
C LYS A 183 10.42 -9.09 5.02
N GLU A 184 9.23 -8.68 5.44
CA GLU A 184 8.28 -9.58 6.08
C GLU A 184 7.75 -10.60 5.08
N LYS A 185 7.79 -11.88 5.46
CA LYS A 185 7.12 -12.95 4.71
C LYS A 185 5.74 -13.20 5.30
N ASN A 186 4.75 -13.34 4.43
CA ASN A 186 3.44 -13.84 4.83
C ASN A 186 3.48 -15.36 5.10
N HIS A 187 2.35 -15.97 5.50
CA HIS A 187 2.27 -17.42 5.75
C HIS A 187 2.53 -18.29 4.51
N PHE A 188 2.50 -17.70 3.31
CA PHE A 188 2.85 -18.36 2.05
C PHE A 188 4.35 -18.21 1.70
N GLY A 189 5.15 -17.58 2.57
CA GLY A 189 6.56 -17.32 2.33
C GLY A 189 6.84 -16.19 1.33
N GLU A 190 5.83 -15.40 0.96
CA GLU A 190 5.94 -14.34 -0.03
C GLU A 190 6.33 -13.01 0.64
N LEU A 191 7.25 -12.27 0.01
CA LEU A 191 7.55 -10.88 0.37
C LEU A 191 6.55 -9.92 -0.30
N PRO A 192 6.47 -8.64 0.13
CA PRO A 192 5.66 -7.65 -0.56
C PRO A 192 6.08 -7.43 -2.02
N ILE A 193 7.37 -7.59 -2.33
CA ILE A 193 7.88 -7.52 -3.70
C ILE A 193 7.34 -8.67 -4.58
N ASN A 194 7.09 -9.87 -4.02
CA ASN A 194 6.44 -10.96 -4.76
C ASN A 194 5.02 -10.57 -5.17
N LYS A 195 4.27 -9.93 -4.26
CA LYS A 195 2.93 -9.40 -4.56
C LYS A 195 2.98 -8.30 -5.63
N ALA A 196 3.95 -7.38 -5.53
CA ALA A 196 4.13 -6.31 -6.51
C ALA A 196 4.45 -6.86 -7.91
N CYS A 197 5.35 -7.84 -8.01
CA CYS A 197 5.65 -8.52 -9.28
C CYS A 197 4.42 -9.24 -9.84
N LYS A 198 3.72 -10.03 -9.01
CA LYS A 198 2.49 -10.75 -9.41
C LYS A 198 1.43 -9.81 -10.00
N ASN A 199 1.25 -8.64 -9.41
CA ASN A 199 0.27 -7.66 -9.87
C ASN A 199 0.81 -6.66 -10.91
N LYS A 200 2.02 -6.91 -11.46
CA LYS A 200 2.66 -6.05 -12.47
C LYS A 200 2.76 -4.58 -12.04
N ALA A 201 3.15 -4.36 -10.78
CA ALA A 201 3.37 -3.02 -10.25
C ALA A 201 4.39 -2.23 -11.10
N PRO A 202 4.28 -0.89 -11.14
CA PRO A 202 5.26 -0.03 -11.81
C PRO A 202 6.70 -0.37 -11.43
N PHE A 203 7.61 -0.29 -12.41
CA PHE A 203 9.02 -0.61 -12.24
C PHE A 203 9.67 0.15 -11.06
N GLN A 204 9.22 1.39 -10.80
CA GLN A 204 9.70 2.20 -9.68
C GLN A 204 9.40 1.57 -8.30
N ILE A 205 8.23 0.93 -8.14
CA ILE A 205 7.87 0.25 -6.89
C ILE A 205 8.73 -0.99 -6.70
N ILE A 206 8.96 -1.76 -7.76
CA ILE A 206 9.83 -2.93 -7.73
C ILE A 206 11.26 -2.53 -7.33
N LEU A 207 11.81 -1.48 -7.95
CA LEU A 207 13.12 -0.96 -7.60
C LEU A 207 13.20 -0.49 -6.15
N LEU A 208 12.18 0.22 -5.66
CA LEU A 208 12.14 0.70 -4.27
C LEU A 208 12.14 -0.46 -3.27
N LEU A 209 11.33 -1.49 -3.53
CA LEU A 209 11.27 -2.66 -2.65
C LEU A 209 12.56 -3.48 -2.71
N LEU A 210 13.15 -3.62 -3.90
CA LEU A 210 14.42 -4.35 -4.09
C LEU A 210 15.57 -3.64 -3.38
N ASP A 211 15.67 -2.31 -3.52
CA ASP A 211 16.65 -1.46 -2.81
C ASP A 211 16.58 -1.68 -1.29
N LYS A 212 15.36 -1.66 -0.72
CA LYS A 212 15.15 -1.89 0.71
C LYS A 212 15.39 -3.32 1.17
N TRP A 213 15.16 -4.30 0.30
CA TRP A 213 15.44 -5.70 0.59
C TRP A 213 16.96 -5.97 0.59
N LEU A 214 17.69 -5.39 -0.37
CA LEU A 214 19.15 -5.55 -0.51
C LEU A 214 19.98 -4.87 0.57
N GLU A 215 19.45 -3.83 1.23
CA GLU A 215 20.07 -3.24 2.42
C GLU A 215 20.29 -4.27 3.54
N ASP A 216 19.53 -5.36 3.55
CA ASP A 216 19.67 -6.46 4.50
C ASP A 216 20.66 -7.53 4.01
N THR A 217 21.88 -7.46 4.52
CA THR A 217 22.92 -8.44 4.16
C THR A 217 22.68 -9.83 4.75
N GLU A 218 21.84 -9.96 5.79
CA GLU A 218 21.65 -11.21 6.53
C GLU A 218 20.51 -12.07 5.98
N HIS A 219 19.46 -11.44 5.44
CA HIS A 219 18.21 -12.14 5.06
C HIS A 219 18.00 -12.30 3.55
N ARG A 220 18.95 -11.84 2.73
CA ARG A 220 18.89 -11.99 1.26
C ARG A 220 19.25 -13.42 0.82
N ASN A 221 18.40 -14.05 0.01
CA ASN A 221 18.59 -15.40 -0.51
C ASN A 221 18.26 -15.47 -2.01
N ILE A 222 19.07 -16.22 -2.77
CA ILE A 222 18.86 -16.50 -4.19
C ILE A 222 17.50 -17.14 -4.49
N HIS A 223 16.96 -17.95 -3.56
CA HIS A 223 15.64 -18.55 -3.72
C HIS A 223 14.52 -17.50 -3.78
N ASP A 224 14.62 -16.42 -2.99
CA ASP A 224 13.66 -15.33 -3.06
C ASP A 224 13.75 -14.60 -4.40
N VAL A 225 14.97 -14.37 -4.92
CA VAL A 225 15.21 -13.78 -6.25
C VAL A 225 14.62 -14.64 -7.38
N GLU A 226 14.81 -15.96 -7.34
CA GLU A 226 14.23 -16.87 -8.33
C GLU A 226 12.69 -16.88 -8.25
N SER A 227 12.12 -16.84 -7.03
CA SER A 227 10.67 -16.75 -6.85
C SER A 227 10.06 -15.47 -7.46
N LEU A 228 10.82 -14.37 -7.47
CA LEU A 228 10.42 -13.10 -8.06
C LEU A 228 10.37 -13.15 -9.59
N LYS A 229 11.24 -13.95 -10.23
CA LYS A 229 11.30 -14.05 -11.70
C LYS A 229 10.05 -14.66 -12.31
N PHE A 230 9.36 -15.56 -11.60
CA PHE A 230 8.25 -16.34 -12.17
C PHE A 230 7.08 -15.46 -12.67
N ASN A 231 6.76 -14.37 -11.95
CA ASN A 231 5.65 -13.47 -12.29
C ASN A 231 6.08 -12.05 -12.70
N ALA A 232 7.39 -11.79 -12.78
CA ALA A 232 7.94 -10.49 -13.13
C ALA A 232 7.80 -10.18 -14.63
N SER A 233 7.79 -8.88 -14.98
CA SER A 233 7.96 -8.42 -16.36
C SER A 233 9.35 -8.78 -16.89
N GLU A 234 9.53 -8.75 -18.21
CA GLU A 234 10.82 -9.12 -18.83
C GLU A 234 11.98 -8.24 -18.35
N ASP A 235 11.73 -6.94 -18.16
CA ASP A 235 12.74 -6.01 -17.64
C ASP A 235 13.11 -6.32 -16.18
N VAL A 236 12.13 -6.69 -15.35
CA VAL A 236 12.37 -7.11 -13.97
C VAL A 236 13.08 -8.45 -13.93
N LYS A 237 12.78 -9.41 -14.83
CA LYS A 237 13.52 -10.67 -14.94
C LYS A 237 14.99 -10.43 -15.30
N LYS A 238 15.28 -9.55 -16.26
CA LYS A 238 16.67 -9.17 -16.61
C LYS A 238 17.40 -8.59 -15.41
N LEU A 239 16.75 -7.68 -14.67
CA LEU A 239 17.30 -7.11 -13.44
C LEU A 239 17.58 -8.19 -12.40
N LEU A 240 16.60 -9.05 -12.12
CA LEU A 240 16.74 -10.15 -11.14
C LEU A 240 17.80 -11.17 -11.56
N SER A 241 18.01 -11.41 -12.86
CA SER A 241 19.08 -12.28 -13.33
C SER A 241 20.46 -11.68 -13.10
N HIS A 242 20.62 -10.36 -13.25
CA HIS A 242 21.86 -9.67 -12.84
C HIS A 242 22.03 -9.70 -11.32
N VAL A 243 20.95 -9.55 -10.55
CA VAL A 243 21.00 -9.70 -9.10
C VAL A 243 21.43 -11.12 -8.70
N SER A 244 20.89 -12.16 -9.36
CA SER A 244 21.30 -13.56 -9.14
C SER A 244 22.78 -13.78 -9.46
N SER A 245 23.31 -13.23 -10.57
CA SER A 245 24.72 -13.39 -10.92
C SER A 245 25.64 -12.72 -9.90
N LEU A 246 25.28 -11.50 -9.44
CA LEU A 246 26.03 -10.81 -8.39
C LEU A 246 26.06 -11.62 -7.08
N PHE A 247 24.98 -12.31 -6.72
CA PHE A 247 24.96 -13.20 -5.55
C PHE A 247 25.83 -14.44 -5.72
N ILE A 248 25.81 -15.05 -6.90
CA ILE A 248 26.66 -16.20 -7.22
C ILE A 248 28.14 -15.79 -7.15
N ASP A 249 28.49 -14.62 -7.68
CA ASP A 249 29.85 -14.10 -7.66
C ASP A 249 30.30 -13.69 -6.24
N GLU A 250 29.39 -13.21 -5.37
CA GLU A 250 29.68 -12.98 -3.96
C GLU A 250 30.01 -14.28 -3.21
N VAL A 251 29.24 -15.34 -3.46
CA VAL A 251 29.46 -16.66 -2.82
C VAL A 251 30.71 -17.36 -3.37
N ASN A 252 31.00 -17.21 -4.67
CA ASN A 252 32.08 -17.95 -5.34
C ASN A 252 33.42 -17.19 -5.43
N ASN A 253 33.41 -15.86 -5.50
CA ASN A 253 34.59 -15.05 -5.89
C ASN A 253 35.00 -13.97 -4.87
N ASN A 254 34.54 -14.03 -3.62
CA ASN A 254 35.03 -13.17 -2.54
C ASN A 254 34.88 -11.65 -2.85
N ILE A 255 33.89 -11.28 -3.68
CA ILE A 255 33.53 -9.89 -3.90
C ILE A 255 32.97 -9.33 -2.59
N PRO A 256 33.51 -8.24 -2.03
CA PRO A 256 32.98 -7.69 -0.80
C PRO A 256 31.58 -7.15 -1.06
N SER A 257 30.64 -7.35 -0.13
CA SER A 257 29.24 -6.87 -0.22
C SER A 257 29.12 -5.36 -0.50
N ILE A 258 30.21 -4.61 -0.34
CA ILE A 258 30.38 -3.20 -0.73
C ILE A 258 30.21 -2.97 -2.24
N GLU A 259 30.64 -3.90 -3.11
CA GLU A 259 30.54 -3.73 -4.57
C GLU A 259 29.10 -3.93 -5.05
N ILE A 260 28.36 -4.88 -4.45
CA ILE A 260 26.91 -5.00 -4.63
C ILE A 260 26.22 -3.73 -4.15
N LYS A 261 26.55 -3.24 -2.96
CA LYS A 261 26.03 -1.95 -2.46
C LYS A 261 26.36 -0.80 -3.42
N ASN A 262 27.56 -0.72 -3.98
CA ASN A 262 27.97 0.32 -4.92
C ASN A 262 27.25 0.22 -6.28
N PHE A 263 27.00 -0.98 -6.78
CA PHE A 263 26.16 -1.20 -7.97
C PHE A 263 24.73 -0.71 -7.75
N PHE A 264 24.15 -0.98 -6.58
CA PHE A 264 22.81 -0.47 -6.28
C PHE A 264 22.79 1.01 -5.91
N VAL A 265 23.84 1.55 -5.30
CA VAL A 265 24.03 3.00 -5.12
C VAL A 265 24.16 3.70 -6.47
N SER A 266 24.77 3.09 -7.50
CA SER A 266 24.82 3.66 -8.85
C SER A 266 23.44 3.62 -9.53
N ILE A 267 22.63 2.57 -9.29
CA ILE A 267 21.19 2.54 -9.64
C ILE A 267 20.38 3.56 -8.81
N ASN A 268 20.80 3.89 -7.59
CA ASN A 268 20.16 4.91 -6.75
C ASN A 268 20.62 6.34 -7.14
N TRP A 269 21.82 6.51 -7.67
CA TRP A 269 22.29 7.76 -8.27
C TRP A 269 21.61 8.03 -9.61
N SER A 270 21.27 6.99 -10.37
CA SER A 270 20.38 7.17 -11.51
C SER A 270 18.99 7.64 -11.07
N LYS A 271 18.56 7.39 -9.82
CA LYS A 271 17.37 7.98 -9.16
C LYS A 271 17.53 9.49 -8.89
N GLY A 272 18.72 9.93 -8.47
CA GLY A 272 19.07 11.36 -8.39
C GLY A 272 19.05 12.03 -9.76
N LEU A 273 19.64 11.37 -10.77
CA LEU A 273 19.59 11.79 -12.16
C LEU A 273 18.15 11.80 -12.69
N PHE A 274 17.32 10.81 -12.37
CA PHE A 274 15.92 10.70 -12.81
C PHE A 274 15.00 11.72 -12.12
N MET A 275 15.23 12.03 -10.84
CA MET A 275 14.55 13.12 -10.13
C MET A 275 14.93 14.49 -10.67
N VAL A 276 16.21 14.70 -11.02
CA VAL A 276 16.68 15.91 -11.70
C VAL A 276 16.09 15.98 -13.11
N ILE A 277 16.11 14.88 -13.88
CA ILE A 277 15.52 14.79 -15.23
C ILE A 277 14.03 15.10 -15.20
N ASN A 278 13.24 14.54 -14.26
CA ASN A 278 11.82 14.86 -14.13
C ASN A 278 11.55 16.29 -13.63
N LYS A 279 12.46 16.89 -12.87
CA LYS A 279 12.37 18.29 -12.43
C LYS A 279 12.67 19.28 -13.58
N TYR A 280 13.40 18.86 -14.60
CA TYR A 280 13.82 19.69 -15.75
C TYR A 280 13.28 19.21 -17.11
N SER A 281 12.40 18.20 -17.16
CA SER A 281 11.84 17.63 -18.40
C SER A 281 10.77 18.49 -19.09
N SER A 282 10.41 19.65 -18.52
CA SER A 282 9.48 20.59 -19.15
C SER A 282 10.09 21.40 -20.30
N THR A 283 11.36 21.18 -20.66
CA THR A 283 12.01 21.84 -21.79
C THR A 283 12.49 20.82 -22.82
N THR A 284 11.84 20.82 -23.97
CA THR A 284 11.79 19.83 -25.06
C THR A 284 13.09 19.63 -25.88
N LYS A 285 14.29 19.77 -25.30
CA LYS A 285 15.57 19.62 -26.03
C LYS A 285 16.54 18.57 -25.51
N THR A 286 16.16 17.71 -24.57
CA THR A 286 17.10 16.80 -23.90
C THR A 286 17.06 15.35 -24.37
N LEU A 287 16.21 14.97 -25.34
CA LEU A 287 16.09 13.56 -25.76
C LEU A 287 17.38 12.98 -26.36
N ASP A 288 18.19 13.79 -27.06
CA ASP A 288 19.50 13.36 -27.60
C ASP A 288 20.59 13.25 -26.52
N LEU A 289 20.44 13.96 -25.39
CA LEU A 289 21.32 13.78 -24.22
C LEU A 289 20.99 12.46 -23.48
N HIS A 290 19.72 12.03 -23.51
CA HIS A 290 19.26 10.79 -22.84
C HIS A 290 19.87 9.52 -23.45
N ILE A 291 20.09 9.48 -24.77
CA ILE A 291 20.68 8.32 -25.45
C ILE A 291 22.19 8.24 -25.21
N ASN A 292 22.89 9.37 -25.23
CA ASN A 292 24.34 9.41 -25.02
C ASN A 292 24.73 9.10 -23.56
N VAL A 293 23.96 9.57 -22.56
CA VAL A 293 24.22 9.24 -21.15
C VAL A 293 23.87 7.78 -20.83
N MET A 294 22.81 7.22 -21.42
CA MET A 294 22.50 5.78 -21.32
C MET A 294 23.54 4.92 -22.02
N ALA A 295 24.07 5.36 -23.16
CA ALA A 295 25.15 4.68 -23.89
C ALA A 295 26.47 4.71 -23.12
N ASP A 296 26.80 5.82 -22.46
CA ASP A 296 27.98 5.92 -21.57
C ASP A 296 27.79 5.07 -20.30
N PHE A 297 26.59 5.02 -19.73
CA PHE A 297 26.28 4.18 -18.56
C PHE A 297 26.34 2.68 -18.89
N LEU A 298 25.88 2.27 -20.08
CA LEU A 298 26.00 0.91 -20.59
C LEU A 298 27.44 0.57 -21.04
N SER A 299 28.21 1.55 -21.50
CA SER A 299 29.65 1.43 -21.81
C SER A 299 30.50 1.20 -20.55
N VAL A 300 30.14 1.84 -19.44
CA VAL A 300 30.79 1.65 -18.13
C VAL A 300 30.42 0.30 -17.51
N ILE A 301 29.16 -0.13 -17.59
CA ILE A 301 28.71 -1.46 -17.08
C ILE A 301 29.22 -2.60 -17.99
N GLY A 302 29.34 -2.37 -19.29
CA GLY A 302 29.89 -3.32 -20.27
C GLY A 302 31.39 -3.61 -20.14
N LYS A 303 32.10 -2.93 -19.21
CA LYS A 303 33.51 -3.15 -18.89
C LYS A 303 33.74 -3.81 -17.52
N CYS A 304 32.70 -4.27 -16.82
CA CYS A 304 32.82 -4.95 -15.53
C CYS A 304 33.18 -6.45 -15.63
N CYS A 305 33.99 -6.84 -16.62
CA CYS A 305 34.68 -8.14 -16.62
C CYS A 305 36.19 -7.90 -16.56
N SER A 306 36.79 -8.26 -15.42
CA SER A 306 38.22 -8.24 -15.04
C SER A 306 38.80 -6.89 -14.56
N LEU A 307 38.87 -6.74 -13.24
CA LEU A 307 39.52 -5.61 -12.53
C LEU A 307 41.05 -5.51 -12.73
N THR A 308 41.69 -6.42 -13.47
CA THR A 308 43.14 -6.46 -13.65
C THR A 308 43.64 -5.70 -14.89
N THR A 309 42.79 -5.44 -15.89
CA THR A 309 43.17 -4.67 -17.09
C THR A 309 42.96 -3.16 -16.96
N MET A 310 42.25 -2.71 -15.90
CA MET A 310 41.91 -1.30 -15.69
C MET A 310 43.11 -0.42 -15.30
N TRP A 311 44.17 -0.98 -14.71
CA TRP A 311 45.38 -0.21 -14.35
C TRP A 311 46.33 0.03 -15.54
N GLN A 312 46.37 -0.87 -16.53
CA GLN A 312 47.30 -0.75 -17.65
C GLN A 312 46.81 0.21 -18.74
N VAL A 313 45.49 0.37 -18.89
CA VAL A 313 44.89 1.29 -19.87
C VAL A 313 44.93 2.74 -19.39
N VAL A 314 44.76 2.98 -18.08
CA VAL A 314 44.81 4.32 -17.48
C VAL A 314 46.21 4.95 -17.54
N ILE A 315 47.27 4.14 -17.56
CA ILE A 315 48.65 4.64 -17.74
C ILE A 315 48.94 4.98 -19.21
N ASN A 316 48.39 4.21 -20.17
CA ASN A 316 48.67 4.43 -21.59
C ASN A 316 47.86 5.60 -22.21
N GLU A 317 46.67 5.92 -21.71
CA GLU A 317 45.87 7.04 -22.24
C GLU A 317 46.34 8.42 -21.74
N GLN A 318 47.11 8.51 -20.65
CA GLN A 318 47.70 9.78 -20.20
C GLN A 318 48.86 10.27 -21.07
N GLU A 319 49.51 9.40 -21.86
CA GLU A 319 50.54 9.83 -22.82
C GLU A 319 49.97 10.31 -24.16
N LEU A 320 48.80 9.80 -24.57
CA LEU A 320 48.12 10.23 -25.81
C LEU A 320 47.46 11.61 -25.68
N LEU A 321 47.06 12.02 -24.48
CA LEU A 321 46.42 13.33 -24.24
C LEU A 321 47.41 14.47 -23.98
N LYS A 322 48.73 14.21 -23.96
CA LYS A 322 49.77 15.26 -23.88
C LYS A 322 50.38 15.64 -25.24
N GLY A 323 49.89 15.05 -26.33
CA GLY A 323 50.46 15.22 -27.68
C GLY A 323 49.49 15.63 -28.79
N ALA A 324 48.26 16.06 -28.48
CA ALA A 324 47.28 16.52 -29.47
C ALA A 324 46.70 17.89 -29.09
#